data_AF-A0A7W1H6N6-F1
#
_entry.id   AF-A0A7W1H6N6-F1
#
_cell.length_a   1.000
_cell.length_b   1.000
_cell.length_c   1.000
_cell.angle_alpha   90.00
_cell.angle_beta   90.00
_cell.angle_gamma   90.00
#
_symmetry.space_group_name_H-M   'P 1'
#
loop_
_entity.id
_entity.type
_entity.pdbx_description
1 polymer ?
#
loop_
_entity_poly.entity_id
_entity_poly.type
_entity_poly.pdbx_seq_one_letter_code
_entity_poly.pdbx_strand_id
1 'polypeptide(L)'
;MTHPHREFNTDRVPLGYLITFRAYGTWLHGDSRGSVDRFHNRYGSPLIPPNRRWRQYNERALKRSPVKLTARRRATIEAAIRETCKTRQWRLWAINARTNHIHSVVPQTAIRR
;
A
#
# COMPACT_ATOMS: atom_id res chain seq x y z
N MET A 1 22.95 -39.68 -6.98
CA MET A 1 22.56 -38.82 -5.85
C MET A 1 21.23 -38.20 -6.19
N THR A 2 20.16 -38.70 -5.58
CA THR A 2 18.79 -38.23 -5.78
C THR A 2 18.67 -36.81 -5.25
N HIS A 3 18.41 -35.85 -6.12
CA HIS A 3 17.96 -34.53 -5.69
C HIS A 3 16.64 -34.73 -4.95
N PRO A 4 16.50 -34.33 -3.67
CA PRO A 4 15.22 -34.39 -3.01
C PRO A 4 14.26 -33.51 -3.82
N HIS A 5 13.18 -34.12 -4.32
CA HIS A 5 12.01 -33.38 -4.76
C HIS A 5 11.66 -32.42 -3.63
N ARG A 6 11.92 -31.12 -3.82
CA ARG A 6 11.40 -30.12 -2.90
C ARG A 6 9.89 -30.21 -3.00
N GLU A 7 9.26 -30.83 -2.02
CA GLU A 7 7.81 -30.75 -1.84
C GLU A 7 7.41 -29.27 -1.89
N PHE A 8 6.31 -28.98 -2.58
CA PHE A 8 5.73 -27.65 -2.57
C PHE A 8 5.40 -27.26 -1.12
N ASN A 9 6.21 -26.37 -0.53
CA ASN A 9 6.01 -25.91 0.83
C ASN A 9 5.40 -24.49 0.81
N THR A 10 4.19 -24.36 1.37
CA THR A 10 3.47 -23.10 1.51
C THR A 10 3.94 -22.23 2.68
N ASP A 11 4.90 -22.65 3.48
CA ASP A 11 5.44 -21.91 4.65
C ASP A 11 5.95 -20.51 4.30
N ARG A 12 6.26 -20.26 3.03
CA ARG A 12 6.71 -18.96 2.51
C ARG A 12 5.63 -18.18 1.78
N VAL A 13 4.42 -18.71 1.67
CA VAL A 13 3.33 -18.07 0.96
C VAL A 13 2.52 -17.24 1.95
N PRO A 14 2.35 -15.93 1.73
CA PRO A 14 1.70 -15.07 2.71
C PRO A 14 0.22 -15.46 2.85
N LEU A 15 -0.24 -15.64 4.08
CA LEU A 15 -1.65 -15.91 4.38
C LEU A 15 -2.59 -14.81 3.87
N GLY A 16 -2.08 -13.58 3.78
CA GLY A 16 -2.80 -12.44 3.21
C GLY A 16 -1.85 -11.31 2.83
N TYR A 17 -2.37 -10.42 1.98
CA TYR A 17 -1.68 -9.24 1.51
C TYR A 17 -2.23 -8.01 2.21
N LEU A 18 -1.34 -7.29 2.91
CA LEU A 18 -1.62 -5.94 3.41
C LEU A 18 -1.37 -4.95 2.27
N ILE A 19 -2.45 -4.32 1.80
CA ILE A 19 -2.40 -3.28 0.77
C ILE A 19 -2.60 -1.94 1.47
N THR A 20 -1.63 -1.05 1.28
CA THR A 20 -1.70 0.31 1.82
C THR A 20 -1.44 1.31 0.72
N PHE A 21 -2.22 2.39 0.72
CA PHE A 21 -2.01 3.53 -0.16
C PHE A 21 -2.50 4.78 0.52
N ARG A 22 -2.05 5.93 0.02
CA ARG A 22 -2.27 7.21 0.70
C ARG A 22 -3.07 8.19 -0.12
N ALA A 23 -3.76 9.08 0.59
CA ALA A 23 -4.47 10.17 -0.03
C ALA A 23 -3.48 11.15 -0.70
N TYR A 24 -3.92 11.70 -1.83
CA TYR A 24 -3.14 12.57 -2.69
C TYR A 24 -2.38 13.66 -1.93
N GLY A 25 -1.10 13.83 -2.26
CA GLY A 25 -0.25 14.93 -1.76
C GLY A 25 0.14 14.85 -0.28
N THR A 26 -0.17 13.76 0.45
CA THR A 26 0.08 13.72 1.91
C THR A 26 1.44 13.12 2.34
N TRP A 27 2.28 12.66 1.39
CA TRP A 27 3.68 12.17 1.55
C TRP A 27 4.41 12.85 0.42
N LEU A 28 5.22 13.83 0.75
CA LEU A 28 6.17 14.39 -0.19
C LEU A 28 7.56 14.01 0.30
N HIS A 29 8.53 14.01 -0.60
CA HIS A 29 9.92 13.83 -0.19
C HIS A 29 10.34 14.88 0.86
N GLY A 30 11.21 14.48 1.79
CA GLY A 30 11.60 15.33 2.93
C GLY A 30 10.60 15.37 4.08
N ASP A 31 9.57 14.52 4.04
CA ASP A 31 8.72 14.22 5.20
C ASP A 31 9.50 13.43 6.26
N SER A 32 9.22 13.67 7.55
CA SER A 32 9.94 13.02 8.67
C SER A 32 9.76 11.50 8.71
N ARG A 33 8.71 10.97 8.08
CA ARG A 33 8.51 9.53 7.90
C ARG A 33 9.47 8.91 6.87
N GLY A 34 10.29 9.73 6.21
CA GLY A 34 11.25 9.32 5.20
C GLY A 34 10.61 9.00 3.85
N SER A 35 11.43 8.53 2.91
CA SER A 35 11.00 8.14 1.56
C SER A 35 12.00 7.20 0.92
N VAL A 36 11.62 6.64 -0.23
CA VAL A 36 12.45 5.81 -1.12
C VAL A 36 12.31 6.34 -2.55
N ASP A 37 13.25 6.00 -3.43
CA ASP A 37 13.13 6.22 -4.87
C ASP A 37 13.21 4.89 -5.64
N ARG A 38 13.11 4.94 -6.97
CA ARG A 38 13.11 3.73 -7.82
C ARG A 38 14.37 2.88 -7.73
N PHE A 39 15.48 3.46 -7.29
CA PHE A 39 16.79 2.83 -7.15
C PHE A 39 17.12 2.49 -5.68
N HIS A 40 16.37 3.05 -4.72
CA HIS A 40 16.57 2.90 -3.28
C HIS A 40 15.29 2.44 -2.55
N ASN A 41 14.62 1.39 -3.05
CA ASN A 41 13.36 0.87 -2.51
C ASN A 41 13.44 -0.56 -1.96
N ARG A 42 14.65 -1.07 -1.68
CA ARG A 42 14.82 -2.40 -1.11
C ARG A 42 14.33 -2.42 0.34
N TYR A 43 13.54 -3.45 0.69
CA TYR A 43 13.09 -3.61 2.07
C TYR A 43 14.28 -3.75 3.04
N GLY A 44 14.23 -3.01 4.15
CA GLY A 44 15.27 -2.99 5.18
C GLY A 44 16.51 -2.14 4.84
N SER A 45 16.64 -1.59 3.63
CA SER A 45 17.72 -0.65 3.34
C SER A 45 17.44 0.73 3.95
N PRO A 46 18.47 1.57 4.15
CA PRO A 46 18.28 2.95 4.59
C PRO A 46 17.33 3.73 3.67
N LEU A 47 16.55 4.62 4.27
CA LEU A 47 15.71 5.58 3.55
C LEU A 47 16.58 6.66 2.91
N ILE A 48 16.13 7.27 1.81
CA ILE A 48 16.86 8.37 1.19
C ILE A 48 16.81 9.63 2.07
N PRO A 49 17.92 10.38 2.19
CA PRO A 49 17.97 11.57 3.02
C PRO A 49 17.03 12.67 2.50
N PRO A 50 16.50 13.53 3.38
CA PRO A 50 15.62 14.62 2.97
C PRO A 50 16.35 15.63 2.06
N ASN A 51 15.72 15.99 0.96
CA ASN A 51 16.22 16.97 0.00
C ASN A 51 15.19 18.10 -0.20
N ARG A 52 15.57 19.32 0.20
CA ARG A 52 14.69 20.50 0.15
C ARG A 52 14.25 20.85 -1.28
N ARG A 53 15.12 20.70 -2.27
CA ARG A 53 14.79 21.00 -3.68
C ARG A 53 13.73 20.04 -4.22
N TRP A 54 13.85 18.76 -3.88
CA TRP A 54 12.86 17.75 -4.26
C TRP A 54 11.52 17.98 -3.57
N ARG A 55 11.53 18.37 -2.29
CA ARG A 55 10.30 18.74 -1.58
C ARG A 55 9.59 19.90 -2.26
N GLN A 56 10.30 20.98 -2.55
CA GLN A 56 9.74 22.16 -3.24
C GLN A 56 9.21 21.81 -4.63
N TYR A 57 9.94 20.97 -5.38
CA TYR A 57 9.46 20.46 -6.67
C TYR A 57 8.15 19.69 -6.51
N ASN A 58 8.10 18.74 -5.57
CA ASN A 58 6.90 17.94 -5.30
C ASN A 58 5.70 18.81 -4.90
N GLU A 59 5.92 19.83 -4.06
CA GLU A 59 4.90 20.80 -3.64
C GLU A 59 4.36 21.61 -4.82
N ARG A 60 5.24 22.08 -5.72
CA ARG A 60 4.85 22.81 -6.95
C ARG A 60 4.16 21.92 -7.99
N ALA A 61 4.50 20.64 -8.03
CA ALA A 61 3.89 19.67 -8.93
C ALA A 61 2.49 19.23 -8.50
N LEU A 62 2.03 19.61 -7.29
CA LEU A 62 0.68 19.33 -6.85
C LEU A 62 -0.35 20.08 -7.71
N LYS A 63 -1.31 19.35 -8.26
CA LYS A 63 -2.45 19.89 -9.03
C LYS A 63 -3.54 20.48 -8.14
N ARG A 64 -3.50 20.20 -6.83
CA ARG A 64 -4.46 20.63 -5.81
C ARG A 64 -3.88 20.42 -4.43
N SER A 65 -4.49 21.00 -3.41
CA SER A 65 -4.06 20.81 -2.02
C SER A 65 -4.10 19.33 -1.60
N PRO A 66 -3.18 18.89 -0.71
CA PRO A 66 -3.21 17.55 -0.15
C PRO A 66 -4.57 17.17 0.42
N VAL A 67 -5.01 15.95 0.16
CA VAL A 67 -6.36 15.51 0.50
C VAL A 67 -6.38 14.89 1.90
N LYS A 68 -7.12 15.51 2.82
CA LYS A 68 -7.56 14.88 4.07
C LYS A 68 -8.96 14.30 3.91
N LEU A 69 -9.10 13.05 4.32
CA LEU A 69 -10.34 12.29 4.19
C LEU A 69 -11.26 12.60 5.39
N THR A 70 -12.41 13.19 5.11
CA THR A 70 -13.49 13.37 6.09
C THR A 70 -14.13 12.03 6.46
N ALA A 71 -14.93 11.98 7.53
CA ALA A 71 -15.63 10.76 7.93
C ALA A 71 -16.46 10.17 6.78
N ARG A 72 -17.25 11.01 6.10
CA ARG A 72 -18.05 10.60 4.94
C ARG A 72 -17.19 10.03 3.80
N ARG A 73 -16.08 10.70 3.45
CA ARG A 73 -15.16 10.22 2.39
C ARG A 73 -14.55 8.87 2.74
N ARG A 74 -14.17 8.66 4.01
CA ARG A 74 -13.63 7.38 4.49
C ARG A 74 -14.67 6.27 4.36
N ALA A 75 -15.91 6.50 4.81
CA ALA A 75 -17.00 5.53 4.66
C ALA A 75 -17.27 5.19 3.18
N THR A 76 -17.30 6.19 2.29
CA THR A 76 -17.46 5.96 0.84
C THR A 76 -16.31 5.13 0.25
N ILE A 77 -15.07 5.41 0.63
CA ILE A 77 -13.90 4.65 0.16
C ILE A 77 -13.96 3.21 0.65
N GLU A 78 -14.33 2.98 1.92
CA GLU A 78 -14.46 1.63 2.45
C GLU A 78 -15.56 0.85 1.74
N ALA A 79 -16.70 1.49 1.45
CA ALA A 79 -17.78 0.89 0.67
C ALA A 79 -17.31 0.52 -0.75
N ALA A 80 -16.60 1.41 -1.43
CA ALA A 80 -16.07 1.15 -2.78
C ALA A 80 -15.05 0.00 -2.81
N ILE A 81 -14.20 -0.14 -1.79
CA ILE A 81 -13.27 -1.27 -1.69
C ILE A 81 -14.02 -2.58 -1.44
N ARG A 82 -15.06 -2.57 -0.59
CA ARG A 82 -15.93 -3.74 -0.38
C ARG A 82 -16.63 -4.16 -1.67
N GLU A 83 -17.18 -3.19 -2.41
CA GLU A 83 -17.79 -3.41 -3.72
C GLU A 83 -16.80 -3.99 -4.71
N THR A 84 -15.59 -3.43 -4.80
CA THR A 84 -14.53 -3.95 -5.67
C THR A 84 -14.20 -5.40 -5.34
N CYS A 85 -14.05 -5.73 -4.05
CA CYS A 85 -13.81 -7.11 -3.61
C CYS A 85 -14.97 -8.03 -3.99
N LYS A 86 -16.22 -7.59 -3.81
CA LYS A 86 -17.42 -8.33 -4.23
C LYS A 86 -17.43 -8.60 -5.73
N THR A 87 -17.21 -7.58 -6.56
CA THR A 87 -17.17 -7.70 -8.03
C THR A 87 -16.05 -8.61 -8.51
N ARG A 88 -14.89 -8.58 -7.84
CA ARG A 88 -13.73 -9.42 -8.16
C ARG A 88 -13.77 -10.80 -7.51
N GLN A 89 -14.82 -11.10 -6.74
CA GLN A 89 -14.94 -12.32 -5.93
C GLN A 89 -13.73 -12.54 -4.99
N TRP A 90 -13.16 -11.44 -4.49
CA TRP A 90 -12.11 -11.47 -3.49
C TRP A 90 -12.73 -11.40 -2.10
N ARG A 91 -12.27 -12.26 -1.19
CA ARG A 91 -12.60 -12.12 0.22
C ARG A 91 -11.85 -10.91 0.78
N LEU A 92 -12.51 -10.07 1.56
CA LEU A 92 -11.87 -8.96 2.28
C LEU A 92 -11.82 -9.33 3.76
N TRP A 93 -10.63 -9.47 4.33
CA TRP A 93 -10.47 -9.76 5.76
C TRP A 93 -10.66 -8.52 6.62
N ALA A 94 -10.00 -7.42 6.26
CA ALA A 94 -10.05 -6.18 7.01
C ALA A 94 -9.90 -4.96 6.10
N ILE A 95 -10.44 -3.84 6.56
CA ILE A 95 -10.25 -2.52 5.95
C ILE A 95 -10.32 -1.43 7.02
N ASN A 96 -9.48 -0.42 6.88
CA ASN A 96 -9.52 0.79 7.70
C ASN A 96 -9.06 2.00 6.88
N ALA A 97 -9.98 2.91 6.58
CA ALA A 97 -9.65 4.20 6.02
C ALA A 97 -9.33 5.20 7.15
N ARG A 98 -8.09 5.72 7.17
CA ARG A 98 -7.63 6.80 8.05
C ARG A 98 -7.80 8.15 7.35
N THR A 99 -7.41 9.23 8.03
CA THR A 99 -7.57 10.60 7.51
C THR A 99 -6.65 10.94 6.33
N ASN A 100 -5.62 10.14 6.06
CA ASN A 100 -4.67 10.36 4.97
C ASN A 100 -4.16 9.08 4.29
N HIS A 101 -4.62 7.90 4.69
CA HIS A 101 -4.23 6.63 4.09
C HIS A 101 -5.25 5.54 4.37
N ILE A 102 -5.19 4.47 3.61
CA ILE A 102 -6.09 3.33 3.69
C ILE A 102 -5.25 2.08 3.91
N HIS A 103 -5.75 1.18 4.76
CA HIS A 103 -5.27 -0.19 4.90
C HIS A 103 -6.37 -1.14 4.45
N SER A 104 -6.02 -2.17 3.69
CA SER A 104 -6.87 -3.32 3.46
C SER A 104 -6.06 -4.61 3.53
N VAL A 105 -6.71 -5.69 3.97
CA VAL A 105 -6.12 -7.02 4.02
C VAL A 105 -7.01 -7.97 3.22
N VAL A 106 -6.43 -8.61 2.22
CA VAL A 106 -7.07 -9.66 1.44
C VAL A 106 -6.32 -10.98 1.70
N PRO A 107 -7.01 -12.11 1.90
CA PRO A 107 -6.34 -13.40 1.98
C PRO A 107 -5.63 -13.70 0.68
N GLN A 108 -4.63 -14.56 0.76
CA GLN A 108 -4.25 -15.34 -0.40
C GLN A 108 -5.42 -16.28 -0.77
N THR A 109 -5.95 -16.12 -1.97
CA THR A 109 -6.81 -17.15 -2.56
C THR A 109 -5.89 -18.21 -3.15
N ALA A 110 -5.97 -19.46 -2.68
CA ALA A 110 -5.36 -20.56 -3.41
C ALA A 110 -5.97 -20.58 -4.82
N ILE A 111 -5.14 -20.57 -5.87
CA ILE A 111 -5.61 -20.84 -7.22
C ILE A 111 -6.21 -22.25 -7.15
N ARG A 112 -7.53 -22.35 -7.16
CA ARG A 112 -8.19 -23.64 -7.42
C ARG A 112 -7.85 -23.98 -8.86
N ARG A 113 -6.90 -24.90 -9.05
CA ARG A 113 -6.75 -25.61 -10.31
C ARG A 113 -7.96 -26.51 -10.50
#